data_AF-A0A1F7Q2P8-F1
#
_entry.id   AF-A0A1F7Q2P8-F1
#
_cell.length_a   1.000
_cell.length_b   1.000
_cell.length_c   1.000
_cell.angle_alpha   90.00
_cell.angle_beta   90.00
_cell.angle_gamma   90.00
#
_symmetry.space_group_name_H-M   'P 1'
#
loop_
_entity.id
_entity.type
_entity.pdbx_description
1 polymer ?
#
loop_
_entity_poly.entity_id
_entity_poly.type
_entity_poly.pdbx_seq_one_letter_code
_entity_poly.pdbx_strand_id
1 'polypeptide(L)'
;MIKHKISVRSIFIAIVIWITVWAATQGLFMSDVLRNLPWDVNIRYIVATVWVLTVAITAFVALPKYKKISLPKSKLLWLYTVPLMALILLPLHYSLALDIRVYIPMIIITVFWQDYLTFGILQPALAKRLSPNQAAIVTAAVFLFGHVLFSFKNILDPQLLLVTAAGFIFAFSTRRTGNIYIANIIHMFFYLI
;
A
#
# COMPACT_ATOMS: atom_id res chain seq x y z
N MET A 1 -8.85 9.71 32.69
CA MET A 1 -8.91 9.94 31.22
C MET A 1 -7.64 10.68 30.80
N ILE A 2 -6.61 9.98 30.30
CA ILE A 2 -5.32 10.59 29.95
C ILE A 2 -5.50 11.33 28.62
N LYS A 3 -5.56 12.67 28.65
CA LYS A 3 -5.52 13.49 27.43
C LYS A 3 -4.14 13.32 26.79
N HIS A 4 -4.02 12.46 25.79
CA HIS A 4 -2.83 12.45 24.94
C HIS A 4 -2.73 13.82 24.26
N LYS A 5 -1.71 14.60 24.62
CA LYS A 5 -1.43 15.88 23.97
C LYS A 5 -1.12 15.60 22.51
N ILE A 6 -1.99 16.06 21.60
CA ILE A 6 -1.80 15.93 20.15
C ILE A 6 -0.49 16.65 19.81
N SER A 7 0.51 15.90 19.34
CA SER A 7 1.75 16.47 18.85
C SER A 7 1.66 16.59 17.34
N VAL A 8 1.23 17.76 16.85
CA VAL A 8 1.13 18.08 15.41
C VAL A 8 2.46 17.82 14.70
N ARG A 9 3.58 18.20 15.34
CA ARG A 9 4.93 17.92 14.84
C ARG A 9 5.18 16.43 14.58
N SER A 10 4.75 15.56 15.49
CA SER A 10 4.95 14.11 15.33
C SER A 10 4.10 13.52 14.21
N ILE A 11 2.86 14.01 14.05
CA ILE A 11 1.96 13.61 12.96
C ILE A 11 2.57 14.03 11.62
N PHE A 12 3.02 15.28 11.52
CA PHE A 12 3.67 15.80 10.32
C PHE A 12 4.91 14.99 9.95
N ILE A 13 5.79 14.69 10.92
CA ILE A 13 6.98 13.85 10.67
C ILE A 13 6.59 12.46 10.14
N ALA A 14 5.56 11.82 10.70
CA ALA A 14 5.11 10.51 10.23
C ALA A 14 4.61 10.57 8.78
N ILE A 15 3.87 11.62 8.42
CA ILE A 15 3.38 11.83 7.05
C ILE A 15 4.55 12.12 6.10
N VAL A 16 5.50 12.97 6.47
CA VAL A 16 6.68 13.27 5.65
C VAL A 16 7.50 12.01 5.39
N ILE A 17 7.79 11.22 6.44
CA ILE A 17 8.50 9.94 6.28
C ILE A 17 7.73 9.02 5.36
N TRP A 18 6.41 8.92 5.52
CA TRP A 18 5.57 8.11 4.63
C TRP A 18 5.66 8.58 3.18
N ILE A 19 5.57 9.89 2.91
CA ILE A 19 5.66 10.45 1.55
C ILE A 19 7.02 10.15 0.93
N THR A 20 8.12 10.35 1.67
CA THR A 20 9.46 10.05 1.20
C THR A 20 9.61 8.58 0.81
N VAL A 21 9.16 7.68 1.67
CA VAL A 21 9.23 6.24 1.42
C VAL A 21 8.31 5.84 0.26
N TRP A 22 7.09 6.39 0.21
CA TRP A 22 6.14 6.18 -0.89
C TRP A 22 6.73 6.60 -2.23
N ALA A 23 7.27 7.80 -2.31
CA ALA A 23 7.90 8.34 -3.52
C ALA A 23 9.05 7.44 -3.99
N ALA A 24 9.89 6.98 -3.05
CA ALA A 24 11.00 6.08 -3.32
C ALA A 24 10.58 4.64 -3.65
N THR A 25 9.30 4.26 -3.46
CA THR A 25 8.80 2.92 -3.78
C THR A 25 7.64 2.98 -4.79
N GLN A 26 6.42 3.30 -4.36
CA GLN A 26 5.23 3.27 -5.21
C GLN A 26 5.27 4.37 -6.28
N GLY A 27 5.81 5.54 -5.91
CA GLY A 27 6.01 6.65 -6.84
C GLY A 27 6.85 6.26 -8.07
N LEU A 28 7.75 5.29 -7.96
CA LEU A 28 8.52 4.78 -9.10
C LEU A 28 7.63 4.10 -10.16
N PHE A 29 6.65 3.30 -9.71
CA PHE A 29 5.73 2.57 -10.59
C PHE A 29 4.61 3.45 -11.15
N MET A 30 4.26 4.52 -10.42
CA MET A 30 3.20 5.44 -10.78
C MET A 30 3.67 6.59 -11.68
N SER A 31 4.96 6.96 -11.61
CA SER A 31 5.54 8.06 -12.38
C SER A 31 6.16 7.62 -13.71
N ASP A 32 6.43 8.59 -14.58
CA ASP A 32 7.12 8.36 -15.85
C ASP A 32 8.61 8.00 -15.68
N VAL A 33 9.15 7.98 -14.45
CA VAL A 33 10.58 7.71 -14.17
C VAL A 33 10.99 6.32 -14.65
N LEU A 34 10.30 5.26 -14.23
CA LEU A 34 10.60 3.90 -14.71
C LEU A 34 10.34 3.76 -16.21
N ARG A 35 9.31 4.44 -16.72
CA ARG A 35 8.94 4.40 -18.15
C ARG A 35 10.00 5.02 -19.07
N ASN A 36 10.76 5.98 -18.57
CA ASN A 36 11.74 6.73 -19.37
C ASN A 36 13.17 6.15 -19.33
N LEU A 37 13.43 5.12 -18.53
CA LEU A 37 14.74 4.44 -18.53
C LEU A 37 15.01 3.79 -19.91
N PRO A 38 16.26 3.64 -20.36
CA PRO A 38 16.57 3.05 -21.67
C PRO A 38 16.80 1.52 -21.61
N TRP A 39 16.06 0.78 -20.76
CA TRP A 39 16.24 -0.67 -20.57
C TRP A 39 15.08 -1.49 -21.15
N ASP A 40 15.16 -2.81 -21.19
CA ASP A 40 13.97 -3.63 -21.47
C ASP A 40 12.87 -3.40 -20.41
N VAL A 41 11.60 -3.42 -20.81
CA VAL A 41 10.48 -3.12 -19.89
C VAL A 41 10.45 -4.08 -18.71
N ASN A 42 10.63 -5.39 -18.94
CA ASN A 42 10.60 -6.39 -17.88
C ASN A 42 11.76 -6.17 -16.90
N ILE A 43 12.96 -5.87 -17.41
CA ILE A 43 14.14 -5.61 -16.56
C ILE A 43 13.89 -4.43 -15.61
N ARG A 44 13.29 -3.32 -16.10
CA ARG A 44 13.01 -2.15 -15.26
C ARG A 44 12.09 -2.50 -14.10
N TYR A 45 11.00 -3.22 -14.38
CA TYR A 45 10.03 -3.62 -13.36
C TYR A 45 10.59 -4.67 -12.41
N ILE A 46 11.47 -5.58 -12.86
CA ILE A 46 12.21 -6.50 -11.97
C ILE A 46 13.07 -5.72 -10.99
N VAL A 47 13.91 -4.80 -11.47
CA VAL A 47 14.81 -4.01 -10.62
C VAL A 47 14.02 -3.18 -9.61
N ALA A 48 12.95 -2.51 -10.04
CA ALA A 48 12.08 -1.74 -9.17
C ALA A 48 11.38 -2.63 -8.12
N THR A 49 10.93 -3.83 -8.51
CA THR A 49 10.28 -4.78 -7.60
C THR A 49 11.25 -5.30 -6.54
N VAL A 50 12.48 -5.64 -6.94
CA VAL A 50 13.56 -6.05 -6.01
C VAL A 50 13.90 -4.93 -5.04
N TRP A 51 13.92 -3.68 -5.51
CA TRP A 51 14.10 -2.51 -4.65
C TRP A 51 13.00 -2.41 -3.59
N VAL A 52 11.73 -2.48 -4.01
CA VAL A 52 10.60 -2.44 -3.06
C VAL A 52 10.64 -3.59 -2.08
N LEU A 53 10.97 -4.80 -2.53
CA LEU A 53 11.15 -5.96 -1.66
C LEU A 53 12.24 -5.72 -0.61
N THR A 54 13.37 -5.14 -1.01
CA THR A 54 14.48 -4.79 -0.11
C THR A 54 14.04 -3.77 0.95
N VAL A 55 13.30 -2.73 0.56
CA VAL A 55 12.75 -1.74 1.48
C VAL A 55 11.73 -2.39 2.43
N ALA A 56 10.85 -3.26 1.92
CA ALA A 56 9.86 -3.97 2.72
C ALA A 56 10.53 -4.88 3.76
N ILE A 57 11.52 -5.69 3.37
CA ILE A 57 12.29 -6.54 4.29
C ILE A 57 12.99 -5.68 5.35
N THR A 58 13.63 -4.58 4.93
CA THR A 58 14.30 -3.66 5.85
C THR A 58 13.32 -3.08 6.88
N ALA A 59 12.14 -2.65 6.45
CA ALA A 59 11.10 -2.17 7.34
C ALA A 59 10.59 -3.27 8.30
N PHE A 60 10.46 -4.50 7.82
CA PHE A 60 10.08 -5.65 8.65
C PHE A 60 11.06 -5.93 9.79
N VAL A 61 12.36 -5.81 9.50
CA VAL A 61 13.44 -6.04 10.46
C VAL A 61 13.58 -4.84 11.40
N ALA A 62 13.58 -3.62 10.87
CA ALA A 62 13.81 -2.39 11.63
C ALA A 62 12.61 -1.96 12.49
N LEU A 63 11.38 -2.32 12.09
CA LEU A 63 10.13 -1.88 12.73
C LEU A 63 9.28 -3.06 13.26
N PRO A 64 9.84 -3.95 14.11
CA PRO A 64 9.17 -5.18 14.53
C PRO A 64 7.88 -4.91 15.31
N LYS A 65 7.77 -3.76 15.97
CA LYS A 65 6.54 -3.33 16.67
C LYS A 65 5.36 -3.18 15.71
N TYR A 66 5.58 -2.57 14.54
CA TYR A 66 4.52 -2.35 13.56
C TYR A 66 4.12 -3.65 12.86
N LYS A 67 5.09 -4.52 12.58
CA LYS A 67 4.82 -5.89 12.12
C LYS A 67 3.89 -6.62 13.09
N LYS A 68 4.20 -6.63 14.39
CA LYS A 68 3.39 -7.33 15.40
C LYS A 68 1.97 -6.78 15.51
N ILE A 69 1.81 -5.46 15.39
CA ILE A 69 0.49 -4.80 15.45
C ILE A 69 -0.32 -5.17 14.21
N SER A 70 0.28 -5.04 13.03
CA SER A 70 -0.45 -5.00 11.76
C SER A 70 -0.58 -6.36 11.09
N LEU A 71 0.28 -7.31 11.46
CA LEU A 71 0.32 -8.69 10.97
C LEU A 71 0.31 -9.70 12.13
N PRO A 72 -0.70 -9.67 13.02
CA PRO A 72 -0.82 -10.66 14.09
C PRO A 72 -1.26 -12.02 13.52
N LYS A 73 -1.05 -13.11 14.26
CA LYS A 73 -1.67 -14.40 13.90
C LYS A 73 -3.19 -14.22 13.90
N SER A 74 -3.86 -14.56 12.80
CA SER A 74 -5.29 -14.35 12.62
C SER A 74 -5.89 -15.39 11.68
N LYS A 75 -7.15 -15.77 11.91
CA LYS A 75 -7.92 -16.62 10.99
C LYS A 75 -8.17 -15.93 9.63
N LEU A 76 -8.07 -14.60 9.57
CA LEU A 76 -8.23 -13.84 8.33
C LEU A 76 -7.15 -14.15 7.29
N LEU A 77 -6.02 -14.74 7.70
CA LEU A 77 -5.00 -15.22 6.76
C LEU A 77 -5.55 -16.24 5.76
N TRP A 78 -6.58 -17.01 6.13
CA TRP A 78 -7.23 -17.95 5.21
C TRP A 78 -7.86 -17.25 4.00
N LEU A 79 -8.24 -15.98 4.12
CA LEU A 79 -8.86 -15.24 3.02
C LEU A 79 -7.85 -14.91 1.90
N TYR A 80 -6.54 -15.11 2.11
CA TYR A 80 -5.54 -15.02 1.04
C TYR A 80 -5.69 -16.13 -0.02
N THR A 81 -6.49 -17.17 0.24
CA THR A 81 -6.88 -18.12 -0.82
C THR A 81 -7.63 -17.42 -1.95
N VAL A 82 -8.36 -16.34 -1.67
CA VAL A 82 -9.13 -15.60 -2.70
C VAL A 82 -8.21 -14.96 -3.76
N PRO A 83 -7.24 -14.08 -3.41
CA PRO A 83 -6.30 -13.55 -4.40
C PRO A 83 -5.40 -14.63 -4.99
N LEU A 84 -5.11 -15.72 -4.26
CA LEU A 84 -4.38 -16.87 -4.82
C LEU A 84 -5.16 -17.55 -5.95
N MET A 85 -6.48 -17.74 -5.80
CA MET A 85 -7.32 -18.27 -6.87
C MET A 85 -7.40 -17.31 -8.06
N ALA A 86 -7.49 -16.00 -7.81
CA ALA A 86 -7.47 -15.00 -8.88
C ALA A 86 -6.15 -15.02 -9.68
N LEU A 87 -5.00 -15.18 -8.98
CA LEU A 87 -3.69 -15.34 -9.63
C LEU A 87 -3.63 -16.53 -10.60
N ILE A 88 -4.26 -17.65 -10.25
CA ILE A 88 -4.30 -18.84 -11.11
C ILE A 88 -5.10 -18.59 -12.39
N LEU A 89 -6.14 -17.75 -12.31
CA LEU A 89 -7.01 -17.40 -13.44
C LEU A 89 -6.45 -16.26 -14.30
N LEU A 90 -5.49 -15.49 -13.77
CA LEU A 90 -4.88 -14.33 -14.45
C LEU A 90 -4.38 -14.63 -15.89
N PRO A 91 -3.71 -15.76 -16.20
CA PRO A 91 -3.26 -16.06 -17.56
C PRO A 91 -4.40 -16.26 -18.57
N LEU A 92 -5.64 -16.53 -18.09
CA LEU A 92 -6.78 -16.84 -18.94
C LEU A 92 -7.54 -15.61 -19.42
N HIS A 93 -7.30 -14.44 -18.82
CA HIS A 93 -8.11 -13.24 -19.05
C HIS A 93 -7.35 -12.00 -19.54
N TYR A 94 -6.01 -11.97 -19.42
CA TYR A 94 -5.23 -10.77 -19.74
C TYR A 94 -4.14 -11.00 -20.80
N SER A 95 -4.13 -10.15 -21.84
CA SER A 95 -2.94 -9.87 -22.65
C SER A 95 -2.07 -8.84 -21.90
N LEU A 96 -1.27 -9.33 -20.95
CA LEU A 96 -0.42 -8.46 -20.12
C LEU A 96 0.69 -7.80 -20.96
N ALA A 97 0.95 -6.52 -20.71
CA ALA A 97 2.07 -5.79 -21.31
C ALA A 97 3.44 -6.20 -20.74
N LEU A 98 3.45 -6.83 -19.56
CA LEU A 98 4.61 -7.42 -18.91
C LEU A 98 4.55 -8.94 -19.03
N ASP A 99 5.72 -9.59 -19.03
CA ASP A 99 5.78 -11.03 -18.82
C ASP A 99 5.08 -11.37 -17.48
N ILE A 100 4.20 -12.37 -17.50
CA ILE A 100 3.42 -12.77 -16.33
C ILE A 100 4.29 -13.12 -15.12
N ARG A 101 5.51 -13.64 -15.36
CA ARG A 101 6.51 -13.97 -14.33
C ARG A 101 7.10 -12.72 -13.67
N VAL A 102 7.00 -11.56 -14.31
CA VAL A 102 7.37 -10.26 -13.75
C VAL A 102 6.17 -9.57 -13.11
N TYR A 103 5.02 -9.59 -13.80
CA TYR A 103 3.80 -8.95 -13.35
C TYR A 103 3.31 -9.50 -12.01
N ILE A 104 3.27 -10.83 -11.84
CA ILE A 104 2.74 -11.46 -10.62
C ILE A 104 3.56 -11.08 -9.37
N PRO A 105 4.90 -11.27 -9.33
CA PRO A 105 5.70 -10.86 -8.18
C PRO A 105 5.63 -9.35 -7.93
N MET A 106 5.62 -8.54 -8.99
CA MET A 106 5.47 -7.10 -8.89
C MET A 106 4.20 -6.75 -8.13
N ILE A 107 3.02 -7.18 -8.60
CA ILE A 107 1.73 -6.87 -7.95
C ILE A 107 1.71 -7.35 -6.50
N ILE A 108 2.12 -8.58 -6.22
CA ILE A 108 2.10 -9.13 -4.86
C ILE A 108 2.96 -8.27 -3.92
N ILE A 109 4.19 -7.96 -4.35
CA ILE A 109 5.15 -7.23 -3.52
C ILE A 109 4.74 -5.77 -3.35
N THR A 110 4.38 -5.08 -4.44
CA THR A 110 4.07 -3.64 -4.40
C THR A 110 2.75 -3.39 -3.69
N VAL A 111 1.70 -4.17 -3.95
CA VAL A 111 0.40 -4.02 -3.26
C VAL A 111 0.56 -4.32 -1.77
N PHE A 112 1.24 -5.41 -1.42
CA PHE A 112 1.53 -5.71 -0.02
C PHE A 112 2.30 -4.58 0.67
N TRP A 113 3.36 -4.07 0.03
CA TRP A 113 4.15 -2.98 0.59
C TRP A 113 3.33 -1.69 0.75
N GLN A 114 2.51 -1.34 -0.25
CA GLN A 114 1.63 -0.19 -0.23
C GLN A 114 0.71 -0.21 0.99
N ASP A 115 0.08 -1.36 1.27
CA ASP A 115 -0.82 -1.51 2.40
C ASP A 115 -0.09 -1.56 3.74
N TYR A 116 1.04 -2.25 3.79
CA TYR A 116 1.84 -2.34 5.01
C TYR A 116 2.44 -0.99 5.40
N LEU A 117 2.97 -0.22 4.45
CA LEU A 117 3.48 1.13 4.70
C LEU A 117 2.37 2.07 5.21
N THR A 118 1.20 2.01 4.57
CA THR A 118 0.12 2.97 4.81
C THR A 118 -0.77 2.58 5.98
N PHE A 119 -1.39 1.41 5.91
CA PHE A 119 -2.33 0.95 6.93
C PHE A 119 -1.62 0.16 8.04
N GLY A 120 -0.45 -0.41 7.75
CA GLY A 120 0.33 -1.19 8.72
C GLY A 120 1.36 -0.39 9.54
N ILE A 121 1.88 0.73 9.02
CA ILE A 121 2.90 1.54 9.71
C ILE A 121 2.34 2.93 10.04
N LEU A 122 1.90 3.68 9.03
CA LEU A 122 1.42 5.06 9.23
C LEU A 122 0.18 5.11 10.12
N GLN A 123 -0.86 4.31 9.83
CA GLN A 123 -2.10 4.34 10.60
C GLN A 123 -1.90 4.02 12.10
N PRO A 124 -1.15 2.97 12.50
CA PRO A 124 -0.84 2.75 13.91
C PRO A 124 0.07 3.83 14.51
N ALA A 125 0.93 4.49 13.71
CA ALA A 125 1.73 5.62 14.19
C ALA A 125 0.83 6.82 14.55
N LEU A 126 -0.15 7.11 13.69
CA LEU A 126 -1.14 8.17 13.89
C LEU A 126 -2.08 7.86 15.06
N ALA A 127 -2.52 6.61 15.21
CA ALA A 127 -3.41 6.17 16.29
C ALA A 127 -2.82 6.31 17.70
N LYS A 128 -1.49 6.49 17.82
CA LYS A 128 -0.85 6.83 19.11
C LYS A 128 -1.13 8.28 19.56
N ARG A 129 -1.68 9.13 18.70
CA ARG A 129 -1.86 10.57 18.91
C ARG A 129 -3.26 11.06 18.56
N LEU A 130 -3.94 10.36 17.66
CA LEU A 130 -5.29 10.65 17.20
C LEU A 130 -6.25 9.57 17.70
N SER A 131 -7.55 9.89 17.75
CA SER A 131 -8.57 8.84 17.93
C SER A 131 -8.51 7.83 16.77
N PRO A 132 -8.99 6.59 16.96
CA PRO A 132 -8.97 5.57 15.90
C PRO A 132 -9.66 6.01 14.60
N ASN A 133 -10.75 6.79 14.69
CA ASN A 133 -11.44 7.33 13.51
C ASN A 133 -10.60 8.38 12.80
N GLN A 134 -10.03 9.33 13.54
CA GLN A 134 -9.16 10.37 12.98
C GLN A 134 -7.92 9.77 12.34
N ALA A 135 -7.30 8.76 12.95
CA ALA A 135 -6.15 8.06 12.36
C ALA A 135 -6.52 7.40 11.02
N ALA A 136 -7.67 6.73 10.94
CA ALA A 136 -8.16 6.13 9.69
C ALA A 136 -8.43 7.20 8.61
N ILE A 137 -9.13 8.28 8.95
CA ILE A 137 -9.44 9.38 8.02
C ILE A 137 -8.16 10.02 7.48
N VAL A 138 -7.21 10.36 8.37
CA VAL A 138 -5.93 10.97 7.97
C VAL A 138 -5.13 9.99 7.11
N THR A 139 -5.11 8.70 7.44
CA THR A 139 -4.42 7.69 6.63
C THR A 139 -5.02 7.59 5.23
N ALA A 140 -6.35 7.54 5.10
CA ALA A 140 -7.03 7.50 3.81
C ALA A 140 -6.73 8.77 2.98
N ALA A 141 -6.73 9.93 3.61
CA ALA A 141 -6.38 11.20 2.95
C ALA A 141 -4.92 11.22 2.46
N VAL A 142 -3.97 10.72 3.27
CA VAL A 142 -2.56 10.62 2.90
C VAL A 142 -2.35 9.63 1.76
N PHE A 143 -3.03 8.48 1.79
CA PHE A 143 -3.04 7.50 0.70
C PHE A 143 -3.52 8.13 -0.61
N LEU A 144 -4.65 8.84 -0.58
CA LEU A 144 -5.19 9.56 -1.73
C LEU A 144 -4.21 10.60 -2.25
N PHE A 145 -3.60 11.38 -1.35
CA PHE A 145 -2.60 12.39 -1.71
C PHE A 145 -1.41 11.78 -2.45
N GLY A 146 -0.91 10.61 -2.01
CA GLY A 146 0.14 9.89 -2.73
C GLY A 146 -0.24 9.52 -4.16
N HIS A 147 -1.49 9.12 -4.41
CA HIS A 147 -1.95 8.80 -5.76
C HIS A 147 -2.14 10.06 -6.61
N VAL A 148 -2.69 11.13 -6.04
CA VAL A 148 -2.82 12.41 -6.76
C VAL A 148 -1.46 12.95 -7.16
N LEU A 149 -0.47 12.87 -6.28
CA LEU A 149 0.87 13.40 -6.55
C LEU A 149 1.61 12.63 -7.65
N PHE A 150 1.44 11.30 -7.73
CA PHE A 150 2.26 10.45 -8.59
C PHE A 150 1.52 9.82 -9.78
N SER A 151 0.20 9.66 -9.73
CA SER A 151 -0.57 8.93 -10.76
C SER A 151 -1.51 9.83 -11.56
N PHE A 152 -2.17 10.79 -10.90
CA PHE A 152 -3.25 11.55 -11.55
C PHE A 152 -2.76 12.89 -12.08
N LYS A 153 -2.78 13.04 -13.40
CA LYS A 153 -2.56 14.33 -14.08
C LYS A 153 -3.85 15.18 -14.11
N ASN A 154 -5.00 14.59 -13.80
CA ASN A 154 -6.32 15.24 -13.81
C ASN A 154 -7.15 14.81 -12.58
N ILE A 155 -7.67 15.79 -11.83
CA ILE A 155 -8.51 15.55 -10.65
C ILE A 155 -9.94 15.07 -10.97
N LEU A 156 -10.33 15.09 -12.24
CA LEU A 156 -11.62 14.60 -12.73
C LEU A 156 -11.55 13.14 -13.22
N ASP A 157 -10.42 12.46 -13.07
CA ASP A 157 -10.28 11.05 -13.44
C ASP A 157 -11.25 10.19 -12.61
N PRO A 158 -12.16 9.41 -13.23
CA PRO A 158 -13.06 8.51 -12.51
C PRO A 158 -12.34 7.52 -11.59
N GLN A 159 -11.09 7.15 -11.90
CA GLN A 159 -10.28 6.29 -11.05
C GLN A 159 -9.93 6.95 -9.71
N LEU A 160 -9.94 8.29 -9.63
CA LEU A 160 -9.73 9.01 -8.37
C LEU A 160 -10.83 8.69 -7.36
N LEU A 161 -12.09 8.54 -7.81
CA LEU A 161 -13.20 8.13 -6.95
C LEU A 161 -12.99 6.71 -6.42
N LEU A 162 -12.53 5.79 -7.29
CA LEU A 162 -12.24 4.42 -6.90
C LEU A 162 -11.10 4.36 -5.88
N VAL A 163 -9.99 5.07 -6.12
CA VAL A 163 -8.84 5.16 -5.19
C VAL A 163 -9.26 5.79 -3.87
N THR A 164 -10.11 6.81 -3.91
CA THR A 164 -10.67 7.45 -2.70
C THR A 164 -11.47 6.43 -1.90
N ALA A 165 -12.45 5.78 -2.53
CA ALA A 165 -13.29 4.76 -1.89
C ALA A 165 -12.44 3.62 -1.33
N ALA A 166 -11.49 3.10 -2.10
CA ALA A 166 -10.56 2.06 -1.69
C ALA A 166 -9.73 2.48 -0.47
N GLY A 167 -9.14 3.68 -0.49
CA GLY A 167 -8.36 4.21 0.65
C GLY A 167 -9.16 4.28 1.95
N PHE A 168 -10.42 4.71 1.87
CA PHE A 168 -11.32 4.70 3.03
C PHE A 168 -11.69 3.28 3.48
N ILE A 169 -12.04 2.39 2.55
CA ILE A 169 -12.36 0.98 2.86
C ILE A 169 -11.16 0.31 3.55
N PHE A 170 -9.95 0.52 3.06
CA PHE A 170 -8.72 -0.06 3.60
C PHE A 170 -8.39 0.49 4.99
N ALA A 171 -8.49 1.81 5.19
CA ALA A 171 -8.22 2.42 6.49
C ALA A 171 -9.24 1.98 7.55
N PHE A 172 -10.53 1.96 7.20
CA PHE A 172 -11.59 1.59 8.13
C PHE A 172 -11.69 0.08 8.39
N SER A 173 -11.40 -0.76 7.39
CA SER A 173 -11.26 -2.20 7.62
C SER A 173 -10.10 -2.48 8.57
N THR A 174 -8.93 -1.88 8.34
CA THR A 174 -7.76 -2.00 9.23
C THR A 174 -8.06 -1.52 10.65
N ARG A 175 -8.77 -0.39 10.78
CA ARG A 175 -9.24 0.09 12.09
C ARG A 175 -10.15 -0.95 12.77
N ARG A 176 -11.06 -1.58 12.02
CA ARG A 176 -12.08 -2.49 12.55
C ARG A 176 -11.49 -3.84 12.96
N THR A 177 -10.52 -4.35 12.22
CA THR A 177 -9.89 -5.65 12.43
C THR A 177 -8.61 -5.58 13.27
N GLY A 178 -8.01 -4.39 13.36
CA GLY A 178 -6.71 -4.17 14.01
C GLY A 178 -5.54 -4.73 13.21
N ASN A 179 -5.73 -5.11 11.93
CA ASN A 179 -4.69 -5.68 11.07
C ASN A 179 -4.98 -5.37 9.59
N ILE A 180 -3.99 -5.50 8.73
CA ILE A 180 -4.12 -5.09 7.32
C ILE A 180 -4.73 -6.15 6.40
N TYR A 181 -5.03 -7.36 6.90
CA TYR A 181 -5.34 -8.50 6.03
C TYR A 181 -6.51 -8.24 5.09
N ILE A 182 -7.63 -7.71 5.60
CA ILE A 182 -8.81 -7.42 4.76
C ILE A 182 -8.49 -6.35 3.72
N ALA A 183 -7.84 -5.26 4.11
CA ALA A 183 -7.42 -4.21 3.19
C ALA A 183 -6.55 -4.81 2.07
N ASN A 184 -5.55 -5.60 2.44
CA ASN A 184 -4.58 -6.16 1.51
C ASN A 184 -5.14 -7.23 0.58
N ILE A 185 -6.05 -8.07 1.06
CA ILE A 185 -6.75 -9.05 0.24
C ILE A 185 -7.63 -8.36 -0.81
N ILE A 186 -8.43 -7.37 -0.40
CA ILE A 186 -9.29 -6.62 -1.34
C ILE A 186 -8.43 -5.89 -2.36
N HIS A 187 -7.35 -5.26 -1.90
CA HIS A 187 -6.45 -4.51 -2.77
C HIS A 187 -5.77 -5.41 -3.81
N MET A 188 -5.24 -6.57 -3.41
CA MET A 188 -4.67 -7.52 -4.36
C MET A 188 -5.73 -8.06 -5.33
N PHE A 189 -6.93 -8.36 -4.84
CA PHE A 189 -8.01 -8.85 -5.69
C PHE A 189 -8.37 -7.87 -6.81
N PHE A 190 -8.40 -6.55 -6.52
CA PHE A 190 -8.65 -5.53 -7.54
C PHE A 190 -7.58 -5.46 -8.65
N TYR A 191 -6.35 -5.88 -8.38
CA TYR A 191 -5.29 -5.91 -9.39
C TYR A 191 -5.25 -7.22 -10.20
N LEU A 192 -6.02 -8.22 -9.79
CA LEU A 192 -5.98 -9.58 -10.33
C LEU A 192 -7.23 -9.96 -11.14
N ILE A 193 -8.25 -9.10 -11.14
CA ILE A 193 -9.51 -9.25 -11.89
C ILE A 193 -9.67 -8.07 -12.80
#